data_AF-X1TCY2-F1
#
_entry.id   AF-X1TCY2-F1
#
_cell.length_a   1.000
_cell.length_b   1.000
_cell.length_c   1.000
_cell.angle_alpha   90.00
_cell.angle_beta   90.00
_cell.angle_gamma   90.00
#
_symmetry.space_group_name_H-M   'P 1'
#
loop_
_entity.id
_entity.type
_entity.pdbx_description
1 polymer ?
#
loop_
_entity_poly.entity_id
_entity_poly.type
_entity_poly.pdbx_seq_one_letter_code
_entity_poly.pdbx_strand_id
1 'polypeptide(L)' 'DHIVPIAVFNFTRPEHTDFKRCWDLSNLRLLPDKENMTKSDKIDKPFQPALRI' A
#
# COMPACT_ATOMS: atom_id res chain seq x y z
N ASP A 1 7.56 -4.67 3.99
CA ASP A 1 7.16 -3.43 3.29
C ASP A 1 5.80 -3.62 2.65
N HIS A 2 4.98 -2.58 2.66
CA HIS A 2 3.74 -2.54 1.88
C HIS A 2 4.07 -1.99 0.49
N ILE A 3 3.89 -2.80 -0.56
CA ILE A 3 4.17 -2.43 -1.95
C ILE A 3 3.41 -1.14 -2.28
N VAL A 4 2.11 -1.14 -2.01
CA VAL A 4 1.30 0.07 -1.90
C VAL A 4 1.28 0.52 -0.43
N PRO A 5 1.74 1.73 -0.10
CA PRO A 5 1.77 2.25 1.27
C PRO A 5 0.40 2.30 1.94
N ILE A 6 0.37 2.13 3.27
CA ILE A 6 -0.87 2.24 4.07
C ILE A 6 -1.55 3.60 3.87
N ALA A 7 -0.76 4.68 3.74
CA ALA A 7 -1.24 6.07 3.66
C ALA A 7 -2.17 6.36 2.48
N VAL A 8 -2.17 5.53 1.43
CA VAL A 8 -3.04 5.72 0.26
C VAL A 8 -4.35 4.93 0.33
N PHE A 9 -4.50 4.00 1.29
CA PHE A 9 -5.73 3.27 1.53
C PHE A 9 -6.67 4.06 2.44
N ASN A 10 -7.99 3.93 2.24
CA ASN A 10 -8.98 4.59 3.06
C ASN A 10 -9.77 3.59 3.91
N PHE A 11 -9.37 3.39 5.17
CA PHE A 11 -10.10 2.54 6.10
C PHE A 11 -9.99 3.00 7.54
N THR A 12 -10.99 2.65 8.34
CA THR A 12 -11.00 2.84 9.81
C THR A 12 -11.33 1.56 10.56
N ARG A 13 -11.72 0.50 9.85
CA ARG A 13 -12.12 -0.79 10.43
C ARG A 13 -11.62 -1.97 9.59
N PRO A 14 -11.36 -3.14 10.19
CA PRO A 14 -10.85 -4.31 9.48
C PRO A 14 -11.79 -4.88 8.40
N GLU A 15 -13.08 -4.60 8.48
CA GLU A 15 -14.08 -5.14 7.54
C GLU A 15 -14.02 -4.46 6.16
N HIS A 16 -13.43 -3.26 6.08
CA HIS A 16 -13.34 -2.47 4.86
C HIS A 16 -12.51 -3.19 3.80
N THR A 17 -12.92 -3.07 2.54
CA THR A 17 -12.20 -3.66 1.40
C THR A 17 -10.76 -3.15 1.31
N ASP A 18 -10.54 -1.86 1.57
CA ASP A 18 -9.21 -1.26 1.55
C ASP A 18 -8.30 -1.79 2.66
N PHE A 19 -8.84 -2.09 3.84
CA PHE A 19 -8.07 -2.75 4.90
C PHE A 19 -7.59 -4.13 4.42
N LYS A 20 -8.50 -4.94 3.89
CA LYS A 20 -8.18 -6.30 3.41
C LYS A 20 -7.14 -6.26 2.28
N ARG A 21 -7.24 -5.30 1.36
CA ARG A 21 -6.27 -5.12 0.27
C ARG A 21 -4.91 -4.64 0.78
N CYS A 22 -4.89 -3.72 1.74
CA CYS A 22 -3.66 -3.21 2.33
C CYS A 22 -2.84 -4.35 2.95
N TRP A 23 -3.51 -5.26 3.65
CA TRP A 23 -2.87 -6.35 4.40
C TRP A 23 -2.82 -7.69 3.66
N ASP A 24 -3.21 -7.73 2.39
CA ASP A 24 -3.11 -8.94 1.57
C ASP A 24 -1.64 -9.30 1.32
N LEU A 25 -1.31 -10.59 1.30
CA LEU A 25 0.06 -11.06 1.05
C LEU A 25 0.61 -10.55 -0.30
N SER A 26 -0.25 -10.33 -1.29
CA SER A 26 0.13 -9.75 -2.58
C SER A 26 0.56 -8.28 -2.50
N ASN A 27 0.19 -7.56 -1.44
CA ASN A 27 0.66 -6.19 -1.17
C ASN A 27 1.87 -6.15 -0.23
N LEU A 28 2.33 -7.29 0.29
CA LEU A 28 3.47 -7.36 1.20
C LEU A 28 4.70 -7.90 0.48
N ARG A 29 5.86 -7.29 0.75
CA ARG A 29 7.16 -7.80 0.31
C ARG A 29 8.22 -7.69 1.39
N LEU A 30 9.21 -8.57 1.33
CA LEU A 30 10.45 -8.39 2.05
C LEU A 30 11.22 -7.22 1.43
N LEU A 31 11.66 -6.29 2.26
CA LEU A 31 12.48 -5.16 1.85
C LEU A 31 13.43 -4.83 3.00
N PRO A 32 14.74 -4.69 2.76
CA PRO A 32 15.69 -4.31 3.81
C PRO A 32 15.33 -2.97 4.45
N ASP A 33 15.63 -2.82 5.74
CA ASP A 33 15.23 -1.65 6.54
C ASP A 33 15.62 -0.31 5.90
N LYS A 34 16.85 -0.21 5.37
CA LYS A 34 17.35 1.00 4.70
C LYS A 34 16.55 1.37 3.45
N GLU A 35 16.18 0.37 2.65
CA GLU A 35 15.38 0.55 1.44
C GLU A 35 13.94 0.91 1.80
N ASN A 36 13.38 0.27 2.84
CA ASN A 36 12.05 0.57 3.36
C ASN A 36 11.94 2.02 3.89
N MET A 37 12.96 2.49 4.61
CA MET A 37 13.05 3.88 5.06
C MET A 37 13.14 4.85 3.87
N THR A 38 13.91 4.52 2.83
CA THR A 38 14.10 5.37 1.64
C THR A 38 12.84 5.44 0.77
N LYS A 39 12.10 4.34 0.69
CA LYS A 39 10.83 4.25 -0.03
C LYS A 39 9.76 5.15 0.59
N SER A 40 9.62 5.14 1.92
CA SER A 40 8.55 5.87 2.62
C SER A 40 7.16 5.53 2.04
N ASP A 41 6.37 6.53 1.66
CA ASP A 41 5.04 6.43 1.05
C ASP A 41 5.05 6.57 -0.48
N LYS A 42 6.20 6.41 -1.13
CA LYS A 42 6.30 6.47 -2.60
C LYS A 42 5.61 5.27 -3.25
N ILE A 43 4.92 5.54 -4.35
CA ILE A 43 4.30 4.56 -5.24
C ILE A 43 4.91 4.68 -6.63
N ASP A 44 5.39 3.57 -7.18
CA ASP A 44 5.98 3.54 -8.53
C ASP A 44 4.90 3.59 -9.63
N LYS A 45 3.66 3.26 -9.28
CA LYS A 45 2.50 3.23 -10.18
C LYS A 45 1.32 3.95 -9.55
N PRO A 46 0.46 4.62 -10.36
CA PRO A 46 -0.77 5.21 -9.85
C PRO A 46 -1.61 4.16 -9.12
N PHE A 47 -1.96 4.43 -7.87
CA PHE A 47 -2.68 3.48 -7.00
C PHE A 47 -4.22 3.56 -7.14
N GLN A 48 -4.76 4.33 -8.09
CA GLN A 48 -6.21 4.49 -8.21
C GLN A 48 -6.79 3.77 -9.43
N PRO A 49 -7.59 2.71 -9.24
CA PRO A 49 -8.38 2.11 -10.33
C PRO A 49 -9.46 3.07 -10.87
N ALA A 50 -9.91 4.03 -10.06
CA ALA A 50 -11.05 4.91 -10.36
C ALA A 50 -10.67 6.28 -10.94
N LEU A 51 -9.38 6.63 -10.98
CA LEU A 51 -8.85 7.82 -11.65
C LEU A 51 -8.05 7.38 -12.87
N ARG A 52 -8.75 6.79 -13.85
CA ARG A 52 -8.28 6.81 -15.23
C ARG A 52 -8.63 8.20 -15.77
N ILE A 53 -7.61 9.00 -16.10
CA ILE A 53 -7.78 10.19 -16.94
C ILE A 53 -8.20 9.73 -18.34
#